data_AF-A0A9E2H7D7-F1
#
_entry.id   AF-A0A9E2H7D7-F1
#
_cell.length_a   1.000
_cell.length_b   1.000
_cell.length_c   1.000
_cell.angle_alpha   90.00
_cell.angle_beta   90.00
_cell.angle_gamma   90.00
#
_symmetry.space_group_name_H-M   'P 1'
#
loop_
_entity.id
_entity.type
_entity.pdbx_description
1 polymer ?
#
loop_
_entity_poly.entity_id
_entity_poly.type
_entity_poly.pdbx_seq_one_letter_code
_entity_poly.pdbx_strand_id
1 'polypeptide(L)'
;TPINETRKFNGDFIEKWMLKTICGLIASNQIAVNSQRQNVVLKEKYVDLLFNNEEWPISWGLYFKLPENKQIHKFDCISVLPYTGNNEVKAAEFLFNNFVFNLSLGKPDKPELWGIHRVNKIHFTNGKVIKTIELEWNDLKYDKWVSLTRTTTTTQTPSDWKDWMKK
;
A
#
# COMPACT_ATOMS: atom_id res chain seq x y z
N THR A 1 -2.07 27.46 13.74
CA THR A 1 -0.85 26.73 14.14
C THR A 1 -1.03 25.25 13.86
N PRO A 2 -0.05 24.53 13.29
CA PRO A 2 -0.15 23.08 13.14
C PRO A 2 -0.20 22.43 14.55
N ILE A 3 -1.18 21.57 14.78
CA ILE A 3 -1.36 20.85 16.05
C ILE A 3 -1.02 19.37 15.87
N ASN A 4 -0.70 18.70 16.97
CA ASN A 4 -0.62 17.24 16.97
C ASN A 4 -2.00 16.67 16.64
N GLU A 5 -2.02 15.65 15.80
CA GLU A 5 -3.26 15.06 15.29
C GLU A 5 -3.08 13.54 15.19
N THR A 6 -4.07 12.77 15.61
CA THR A 6 -4.10 11.32 15.37
C THR A 6 -5.39 10.99 14.63
N ARG A 7 -5.27 10.26 13.53
CA ARG A 7 -6.40 9.70 12.80
C ARG A 7 -6.33 8.18 12.84
N LYS A 8 -7.46 7.57 13.21
CA LYS A 8 -7.62 6.12 13.30
C LYS A 8 -8.38 5.62 12.07
N PHE A 9 -7.91 4.52 11.51
CA PHE A 9 -8.55 3.80 10.43
C PHE A 9 -8.56 2.31 10.73
N ASN A 10 -9.56 1.61 10.21
CA ASN A 10 -9.61 0.16 10.29
C ASN A 10 -8.66 -0.45 9.24
N GLY A 11 -7.56 -1.06 9.70
CA GLY A 11 -6.54 -1.65 8.84
C GLY A 11 -7.07 -2.83 8.02
N ASP A 12 -7.89 -3.69 8.63
CA ASP A 12 -8.51 -4.84 7.94
C ASP A 12 -9.41 -4.39 6.79
N PHE A 13 -10.11 -3.26 6.93
CA PHE A 13 -10.92 -2.67 5.87
C PHE A 13 -10.08 -2.10 4.74
N ILE A 14 -8.95 -1.45 5.05
CA ILE A 14 -8.02 -0.96 4.03
C ILE A 14 -7.44 -2.15 3.24
N GLU A 15 -6.99 -3.19 3.94
CA GLU A 15 -6.42 -4.39 3.33
C GLU A 15 -7.44 -5.09 2.40
N LYS A 16 -8.70 -5.24 2.86
CA LYS A 16 -9.77 -5.78 2.01
C LYS A 16 -10.16 -4.85 0.86
N TRP A 17 -10.12 -3.53 1.05
CA TRP A 17 -10.36 -2.58 -0.03
C TRP A 17 -9.29 -2.68 -1.13
N MET A 18 -8.03 -2.87 -0.76
CA MET A 18 -6.95 -3.14 -1.72
C MET A 18 -7.22 -4.46 -2.47
N LEU A 19 -7.61 -5.53 -1.76
CA LEU A 19 -7.96 -6.81 -2.39
C LEU A 19 -9.15 -6.68 -3.35
N LYS A 20 -10.23 -6.00 -2.95
CA LYS A 20 -11.39 -5.70 -3.82
C LYS A 20 -10.96 -4.98 -5.09
N THR A 21 -10.06 -4.02 -4.97
CA THR A 21 -9.51 -3.27 -6.12
C THR A 21 -8.82 -4.22 -7.09
N ILE A 22 -7.97 -5.13 -6.59
CA ILE A 22 -7.31 -6.15 -7.42
C ILE A 22 -8.32 -7.10 -8.07
N CYS A 23 -9.30 -7.61 -7.31
CA CYS A 23 -10.35 -8.46 -7.86
C CYS A 23 -11.14 -7.75 -8.98
N GLY A 24 -11.47 -6.47 -8.81
CA GLY A 24 -12.13 -5.66 -9.82
C GLY A 24 -11.28 -5.48 -11.08
N LEU A 25 -9.99 -5.23 -10.93
CA LEU A 25 -9.06 -5.12 -12.06
C LEU A 25 -8.92 -6.46 -12.82
N ILE A 26 -8.88 -7.58 -12.11
CA ILE A 26 -8.88 -8.92 -12.73
C ILE A 26 -10.19 -9.13 -13.51
N ALA A 27 -11.34 -8.94 -12.86
CA ALA A 27 -12.65 -9.18 -13.46
C ALA A 27 -12.94 -8.29 -14.68
N SER A 28 -12.40 -7.08 -14.69
CA SER A 28 -12.51 -6.13 -15.82
C SER A 28 -11.41 -6.28 -16.89
N ASN A 29 -10.53 -7.27 -16.74
CA ASN A 29 -9.38 -7.52 -17.61
C ASN A 29 -8.47 -6.28 -17.75
N GLN A 30 -8.22 -5.56 -16.65
CA GLN A 30 -7.40 -4.34 -16.61
C GLN A 30 -6.01 -4.55 -15.98
N ILE A 31 -5.64 -5.79 -15.69
CA ILE A 31 -4.31 -6.11 -15.19
C ILE A 31 -3.31 -5.98 -16.34
N ALA A 32 -2.37 -5.04 -16.20
CA ALA A 32 -1.27 -4.84 -17.12
C ALA A 32 0.04 -4.76 -16.33
N VAL A 33 1.09 -5.35 -16.91
CA VAL A 33 2.46 -5.31 -16.38
C VAL A 33 3.36 -4.88 -17.53
N ASN A 34 4.19 -3.85 -17.32
CA ASN A 34 5.05 -3.26 -18.36
C ASN A 34 4.26 -2.92 -19.65
N SER A 35 3.08 -2.32 -19.49
CA SER A 35 2.15 -1.95 -20.57
C SER A 35 1.60 -3.13 -21.39
N GLN A 36 1.79 -4.37 -20.94
CA GLN A 36 1.23 -5.57 -21.55
C GLN A 36 0.11 -6.12 -20.68
N ARG A 37 -1.09 -6.21 -21.26
CA ARG A 37 -2.26 -6.83 -20.61
C ARG A 37 -1.94 -8.29 -20.28
N GLN A 38 -2.21 -8.69 -19.05
CA GLN A 38 -1.99 -10.04 -18.55
C GLN A 38 -3.33 -10.77 -18.45
N ASN A 39 -3.38 -12.00 -18.93
CA ASN A 39 -4.55 -12.86 -18.71
C ASN A 39 -4.41 -13.57 -17.36
N VAL A 40 -4.95 -12.94 -16.32
CA VAL A 40 -4.92 -13.46 -14.96
C VAL A 40 -6.30 -13.97 -14.53
N VAL A 41 -6.30 -15.04 -13.75
CA VAL A 41 -7.51 -15.69 -13.25
C VAL A 41 -7.81 -15.20 -11.84
N LEU A 42 -9.06 -14.82 -11.60
CA LEU A 42 -9.55 -14.52 -10.26
C LEU A 42 -9.65 -15.82 -9.45
N LYS A 43 -8.91 -15.91 -8.35
CA LYS A 43 -8.95 -17.08 -7.46
C LYS A 43 -10.13 -16.99 -6.50
N GLU A 44 -10.82 -18.10 -6.29
CA GLU A 44 -11.91 -18.23 -5.32
C GLU A 44 -11.46 -17.80 -3.91
N LYS A 45 -10.25 -18.21 -3.51
CA LYS A 45 -9.63 -17.80 -2.24
C LYS A 45 -9.61 -16.27 -2.04
N TYR A 46 -9.48 -15.47 -3.09
CA TYR A 46 -9.53 -14.00 -2.96
C TYR A 46 -10.93 -13.54 -2.58
N VAL A 47 -11.96 -14.17 -3.14
CA VAL A 47 -13.35 -13.92 -2.79
C VAL A 47 -13.63 -14.36 -1.36
N ASP A 48 -13.16 -15.54 -0.94
CA ASP A 48 -13.36 -16.04 0.42
C ASP A 48 -12.77 -15.13 1.50
N LEU A 49 -11.57 -14.57 1.26
CA LEU A 49 -10.97 -13.56 2.14
C LEU A 49 -11.83 -12.29 2.26
N LEU A 50 -12.48 -11.88 1.18
CA LEU A 50 -13.36 -10.69 1.19
C LEU A 50 -14.64 -10.92 1.98
N PHE A 51 -15.17 -12.14 1.98
CA PHE A 51 -16.37 -12.53 2.72
C PHE A 51 -16.09 -13.00 4.16
N ASN A 52 -14.81 -13.08 4.56
CA ASN A 52 -14.37 -13.71 5.82
C ASN A 52 -14.71 -15.20 5.93
N ASN A 53 -14.85 -15.90 4.81
CA ASN A 53 -14.99 -17.35 4.83
C ASN A 53 -13.66 -18.03 5.18
N GLU A 54 -12.54 -17.36 4.88
CA GLU A 54 -11.20 -17.77 5.23
C GLU A 54 -10.43 -16.66 5.95
N GLU A 55 -9.50 -17.06 6.82
CA GLU A 55 -8.51 -16.16 7.41
C GLU A 55 -7.39 -15.83 6.43
N TRP A 56 -6.78 -14.66 6.62
CA TRP A 56 -5.59 -14.26 5.88
C TRP A 56 -4.43 -15.23 6.15
N PRO A 57 -3.84 -15.85 5.12
CA PRO A 57 -2.68 -16.71 5.31
C PRO A 57 -1.50 -15.93 5.91
N ILE A 58 -0.58 -16.68 6.55
CA ILE A 58 0.66 -16.11 7.07
C ILE A 58 1.41 -15.40 5.94
N SER A 59 1.91 -14.19 6.23
CA SER A 59 2.64 -13.31 5.29
C SER A 59 1.81 -12.74 4.13
N TRP A 60 0.49 -12.92 4.14
CA TRP A 60 -0.41 -12.20 3.24
C TRP A 60 -0.85 -10.89 3.88
N GLY A 61 -1.35 -9.98 3.05
CA GLY A 61 -1.96 -8.73 3.48
C GLY A 61 -1.06 -7.52 3.24
N LEU A 62 -1.32 -6.46 3.99
CA LEU A 62 -0.74 -5.14 3.81
C LEU A 62 0.67 -5.07 4.37
N TYR A 63 1.60 -4.55 3.58
CA TYR A 63 2.93 -4.15 3.99
C TYR A 63 3.13 -2.67 3.70
N PHE A 64 3.68 -1.93 4.66
CA PHE A 64 4.05 -0.54 4.45
C PHE A 64 5.56 -0.45 4.20
N LYS A 65 5.94 0.00 3.01
CA LYS A 65 7.35 0.20 2.65
C LYS A 65 7.73 1.65 2.88
N LEU A 66 8.78 1.86 3.68
CA LEU A 66 9.35 3.17 3.90
C LEU A 66 9.84 3.76 2.57
N PRO A 67 9.47 5.01 2.23
CA PRO A 67 9.99 5.65 1.04
C PRO A 67 11.49 5.93 1.21
N GLU A 68 12.32 5.19 0.47
CA GLU A 68 13.78 5.39 0.45
C GLU A 68 14.12 6.67 -0.33
N ASN A 69 14.44 7.76 0.37
CA ASN A 69 14.90 9.03 -0.23
C ASN A 69 14.00 9.62 -1.33
N LYS A 70 12.73 9.19 -1.41
CA LYS A 70 11.78 9.66 -2.42
C LYS A 70 11.04 10.89 -1.91
N GLN A 71 10.91 11.88 -2.79
CA GLN A 71 10.03 13.02 -2.55
C GLN A 71 8.58 12.53 -2.49
N ILE A 72 7.90 12.78 -1.37
CA ILE A 72 6.45 12.56 -1.25
C ILE A 72 5.75 13.60 -2.10
N HIS A 73 4.87 13.17 -3.00
CA HIS A 73 4.20 14.08 -3.93
C HIS A 73 3.11 14.87 -3.22
N LYS A 74 2.92 16.13 -3.64
CA LYS A 74 1.82 16.98 -3.15
C LYS A 74 0.48 16.61 -3.77
N PHE A 75 0.48 15.97 -4.93
CA PHE A 75 -0.73 15.66 -5.69
C PHE A 75 -1.37 14.38 -5.19
N ASP A 76 -2.70 14.35 -5.16
CA ASP A 76 -3.50 13.17 -4.85
C ASP A 76 -3.47 12.21 -6.03
N CYS A 77 -2.45 11.36 -6.09
CA CYS A 77 -2.35 10.28 -7.07
C CYS A 77 -2.43 8.93 -6.38
N ILE A 78 -3.24 8.05 -6.96
CA ILE A 78 -3.30 6.63 -6.62
C ILE A 78 -2.87 5.87 -7.85
N SER A 79 -1.85 5.03 -7.73
CA SER A 79 -1.53 4.04 -8.76
C SER A 79 -1.44 2.64 -8.16
N VAL A 80 -1.74 1.65 -8.99
CA VAL A 80 -1.76 0.23 -8.61
C VAL A 80 -0.88 -0.52 -9.61
N LEU A 81 0.19 -1.11 -9.12
CA LEU A 81 1.17 -1.84 -9.91
C LEU A 81 1.09 -3.34 -9.54
N PRO A 82 0.41 -4.17 -10.35
CA PRO A 82 0.27 -5.58 -10.06
C PRO A 82 1.56 -6.35 -10.34
N TYR A 83 1.83 -7.36 -9.52
CA TYR A 83 2.83 -8.39 -9.76
C TYR A 83 2.11 -9.70 -10.07
N THR A 84 2.37 -10.27 -11.24
CA THR A 84 1.72 -11.48 -11.72
C THR A 84 2.71 -12.65 -11.84
N GLY A 85 2.19 -13.87 -11.77
CA GLY A 85 2.95 -15.09 -12.04
C GLY A 85 2.01 -16.30 -12.02
N ASN A 86 2.24 -17.29 -12.89
CA ASN A 86 1.37 -18.47 -13.05
C ASN A 86 -0.11 -18.10 -13.29
N ASN A 87 -0.37 -17.11 -14.14
CA ASN A 87 -1.72 -16.61 -14.48
C ASN A 87 -2.54 -16.10 -13.27
N GLU A 88 -1.89 -15.62 -12.22
CA GLU A 88 -2.55 -14.99 -11.08
C GLU A 88 -1.79 -13.74 -10.62
N VAL A 89 -2.49 -12.85 -9.93
CA VAL A 89 -1.88 -11.72 -9.23
C VAL A 89 -1.31 -12.23 -7.91
N LYS A 90 0.00 -12.15 -7.73
CA LYS A 90 0.72 -12.58 -6.53
C LYS A 90 0.85 -11.48 -5.49
N ALA A 91 0.84 -10.24 -5.95
CA ALA A 91 0.88 -9.06 -5.11
C ALA A 91 0.51 -7.82 -5.92
N ALA A 92 0.36 -6.68 -5.25
CA ALA A 92 0.26 -5.39 -5.90
C ALA A 92 0.85 -4.28 -5.04
N GLU A 93 1.56 -3.35 -5.66
CA GLU A 93 2.03 -2.13 -5.04
C GLU A 93 0.99 -1.02 -5.26
N PHE A 94 0.49 -0.43 -4.17
CA PHE A 94 -0.38 0.73 -4.18
C PHE A 94 0.42 1.95 -3.77
N LEU A 95 0.49 2.92 -4.66
CA LEU A 95 1.19 4.17 -4.44
C LEU A 95 0.16 5.25 -4.12
N PHE A 96 0.24 5.83 -2.93
CA PHE A 96 -0.54 6.99 -2.52
C PHE A 96 0.40 8.15 -2.33
N ASN A 97 0.49 9.07 -3.27
CA ASN A 97 1.39 10.23 -3.17
C ASN A 97 2.86 9.82 -2.90
N ASN A 98 3.31 8.70 -3.49
CA ASN A 98 4.58 7.98 -3.23
C ASN A 98 4.73 7.22 -1.92
N PHE A 99 3.70 7.15 -1.07
CA PHE A 99 3.65 6.13 -0.04
C PHE A 99 3.37 4.77 -0.67
N VAL A 100 4.24 3.81 -0.37
CA VAL A 100 4.21 2.48 -0.96
C VAL A 100 3.53 1.53 0.02
N PHE A 101 2.34 1.07 -0.35
CA PHE A 101 1.59 0.03 0.35
C PHE A 101 1.53 -1.21 -0.53
N ASN A 102 2.19 -2.28 -0.12
CA ASN A 102 2.16 -3.53 -0.84
C ASN A 102 1.04 -4.42 -0.30
N LEU A 103 0.19 -4.95 -1.17
CA LEU A 103 -0.70 -6.06 -0.87
C LEU A 103 -0.02 -7.36 -1.31
N SER A 104 0.36 -8.21 -0.36
CA SER A 104 0.87 -9.55 -0.64
C SER A 104 -0.27 -10.57 -0.71
N LEU A 105 -0.38 -11.28 -1.83
CA LEU A 105 -1.32 -12.40 -2.06
C LEU A 105 -0.55 -13.73 -2.23
N GLY A 106 0.60 -13.81 -1.58
CA GLY A 106 1.52 -14.93 -1.61
C GLY A 106 2.49 -14.84 -0.44
N LYS A 107 3.35 -15.85 -0.29
CA LYS A 107 4.48 -15.75 0.64
C LYS A 107 5.64 -15.07 -0.10
N PRO A 108 6.01 -13.83 0.23
CA PRO A 108 7.21 -13.22 -0.34
C PRO A 108 8.44 -13.99 0.15
N ASP A 109 9.39 -14.26 -0.74
CA ASP A 109 10.63 -14.96 -0.38
C ASP A 109 11.48 -14.16 0.63
N LYS A 110 11.39 -12.83 0.54
CA LYS A 110 12.12 -11.84 1.35
C LYS A 110 11.16 -10.78 1.89
N PRO A 111 10.31 -11.11 2.88
CA PRO A 111 9.25 -10.21 3.40
C PRO A 111 9.78 -8.86 3.88
N GLU A 112 11.02 -8.80 4.36
CA GLU A 112 11.68 -7.58 4.82
C GLU A 112 11.84 -6.53 3.71
N LEU A 113 11.96 -6.94 2.44
CA LEU A 113 12.08 -6.03 1.30
C LEU A 113 10.75 -5.38 0.91
N TRP A 114 9.64 -5.96 1.39
CA TRP A 114 8.27 -5.51 1.15
C TRP A 114 7.83 -4.45 2.17
N GLY A 115 8.56 -4.30 3.27
CA GLY A 115 8.30 -3.35 4.32
C GLY A 115 7.75 -3.99 5.60
N ILE A 116 7.01 -3.21 6.37
CA ILE A 116 6.45 -3.64 7.65
C ILE A 116 5.05 -4.19 7.44
N HIS A 117 4.89 -5.49 7.71
CA HIS A 117 3.60 -6.17 7.67
C HIS A 117 2.64 -5.57 8.71
N ARG A 118 1.46 -5.15 8.25
CA ARG A 118 0.36 -4.60 9.05
C ARG A 118 0.85 -3.60 10.10
N VAL A 119 1.53 -2.55 9.64
CA VAL A 119 1.99 -1.45 10.50
C VAL A 119 0.83 -0.89 11.31
N ASN A 120 1.02 -0.66 12.62
CA ASN A 120 -0.02 -0.09 13.48
C ASN A 120 -0.02 1.44 13.42
N LYS A 121 1.15 2.07 13.38
CA LYS A 121 1.26 3.54 13.39
C LYS A 121 2.26 4.06 12.38
N ILE A 122 1.86 5.14 11.71
CA ILE A 122 2.71 5.93 10.82
C ILE A 122 2.75 7.36 11.38
N HIS A 123 3.90 7.76 11.90
CA HIS A 123 4.12 9.10 12.43
C HIS A 123 4.77 9.99 11.37
N PHE A 124 4.22 11.18 11.18
CA PHE A 124 4.76 12.25 10.36
C PHE A 124 5.19 13.38 11.28
N THR A 125 6.49 13.67 11.32
CA THR A 125 7.06 14.68 12.21
C THR A 125 7.50 15.91 11.43
N ASN A 126 7.27 17.09 12.00
CA ASN A 126 7.75 18.37 11.48
C ASN A 126 8.14 19.27 12.67
N GLY A 127 9.41 19.24 13.04
CA GLY A 127 9.89 19.85 14.28
C GLY A 127 9.21 19.23 15.51
N LYS A 128 8.45 20.03 16.26
CA LYS A 128 7.70 19.58 17.46
C LYS A 128 6.31 19.01 17.16
N VAL A 129 5.84 19.12 15.93
CA VAL A 129 4.48 18.69 15.55
C VAL A 129 4.54 17.25 15.03
N ILE A 130 3.66 16.40 15.56
CA ILE A 130 3.51 15.00 15.16
C ILE A 130 2.09 14.77 14.67
N LYS A 131 1.94 14.27 13.45
CA LYS A 131 0.70 13.73 12.93
C LYS A 131 0.79 12.22 12.85
N THR A 132 -0.21 11.50 13.33
CA THR A 132 -0.21 10.05 13.38
C THR A 132 -1.38 9.49 12.58
N ILE A 133 -1.09 8.52 11.73
CA ILE A 133 -2.09 7.59 11.19
C ILE A 133 -1.97 6.31 12.00
N GLU A 134 -3.06 5.89 12.60
CA GLU A 134 -3.19 4.64 13.34
C GLU A 134 -4.09 3.68 12.54
N LEU A 135 -3.57 2.49 12.26
CA LEU A 135 -4.26 1.39 11.61
C LEU A 135 -4.60 0.35 12.69
N GLU A 136 -5.89 0.20 12.95
CA GLU A 136 -6.42 -0.74 13.92
C GLU A 136 -6.61 -2.09 13.24
N TRP A 137 -5.98 -3.12 13.80
CA TRP A 137 -6.04 -4.50 13.33
C TRP A 137 -6.78 -5.34 14.37
N ASN A 138 -7.59 -6.31 13.92
CA ASN A 138 -8.26 -7.24 14.83
C ASN A 138 -7.28 -8.10 15.64
N ASP A 139 -6.06 -8.32 15.11
CA ASP A 139 -5.01 -9.06 15.79
C ASP A 139 -4.04 -8.10 16.49
N LEU A 140 -3.98 -8.21 17.83
CA LEU A 140 -3.18 -7.33 18.69
C LEU A 140 -1.66 -7.54 18.56
N LYS A 141 -1.19 -8.57 17.84
CA LYS A 141 0.25 -8.81 17.65
C LYS A 141 0.94 -7.77 16.76
N TYR A 142 0.17 -6.91 16.11
CA TYR A 142 0.67 -5.87 15.23
C TYR A 142 0.84 -4.55 16.00
N ASP A 143 2.03 -4.32 16.54
CA ASP A 143 2.36 -3.13 17.36
C ASP A 143 3.46 -2.25 16.74
N LYS A 144 3.97 -2.65 15.57
CA LYS A 144 5.07 -1.97 14.89
C LYS A 144 4.64 -0.60 14.37
N TRP A 145 5.55 0.36 14.43
CA TRP A 145 5.33 1.72 13.94
C TRP A 145 6.53 2.24 13.14
N VAL A 146 6.29 3.31 12.39
CA VAL A 146 7.30 4.03 11.63
C VAL A 146 7.21 5.53 11.83
N SER A 147 8.35 6.22 11.71
CA SER A 147 8.42 7.67 11.73
C SER A 147 9.03 8.20 10.45
N LEU A 148 8.39 9.25 9.92
CA LEU A 148 8.76 9.95 8.71
C LEU A 148 8.94 11.42 9.07
N THR A 149 10.15 11.93 8.92
CA THR A 149 10.47 13.33 9.24
C THR A 149 10.42 14.18 7.99
N ARG A 150 9.65 15.27 8.05
CA ARG A 150 9.65 16.29 7.01
C ARG A 150 10.97 17.06 7.06
N THR A 151 11.80 16.91 6.04
CA THR A 151 13.11 17.57 5.95
C THR A 151 13.05 18.89 5.19
N THR A 152 12.13 19.04 4.22
CA THR A 152 12.00 20.26 3.41
C THR A 152 10.53 20.55 3.04
N THR A 153 10.28 21.77 2.55
CA THR A 153 9.01 22.13 1.93
C THR A 153 9.31 22.84 0.62
N THR A 154 8.97 22.23 -0.51
CA THR A 154 9.03 22.92 -1.80
C THR A 154 7.60 23.17 -2.28
N THR A 155 7.28 24.41 -2.62
CA THR A 155 6.03 24.76 -3.33
C THR A 155 6.16 24.57 -4.83
N GLN A 156 7.40 24.39 -5.33
CA GLN A 156 7.70 24.16 -6.72
C GLN A 156 7.31 22.74 -7.11
N THR A 157 6.64 22.61 -8.26
CA THR A 157 6.46 21.33 -8.95
C THR A 157 7.84 20.75 -9.25
N PRO A 158 8.11 19.48 -8.91
CA PRO A 158 9.40 18.85 -9.23
C PRO A 158 9.67 18.95 -10.74
N SER A 159 10.91 19.28 -11.13
CA SER A 159 11.32 19.40 -12.54
C SER A 159 10.98 18.14 -13.35
N ASP A 160 11.05 16.99 -12.68
CA ASP A 160 10.95 15.66 -13.28
C ASP A 160 9.48 15.17 -13.36
N TRP A 161 8.52 16.00 -12.94
CA TRP A 161 7.08 15.69 -12.96
C TRP A 161 6.60 15.15 -14.31
N LYS A 162 7.03 15.79 -15.40
CA LYS A 162 6.63 15.41 -16.77
C LYS A 162 7.14 14.03 -17.15
N ASP A 163 8.21 13.54 -16.53
CA ASP A 163 8.79 12.25 -16.86
C ASP A 163 8.21 11.12 -15.99
N TRP A 164 7.70 11.44 -14.80
CA TRP A 164 6.93 10.50 -13.99
C TRP A 164 5.54 10.19 -14.57
N MET A 165 4.91 11.16 -15.24
CA MET A 165 3.62 10.98 -15.94
C MET A 165 3.71 10.14 -17.23
N LYS A 166 4.92 9.82 -17.70
CA LYS A 166 5.15 9.09 -18.96
C LYS A 166 5.44 7.60 -18.79
N LYS A 167 5.44 7.09 -17.55
CA LYS A 167 5.62 5.66 -17.25
C LYS A 167 4.27 4.99 -16.99
#